data_AF-A0A7S2MUM8-F1
#
_entry.id   AF-A0A7S2MUM8-F1
#
_cell.length_a   1.000
_cell.length_b   1.000
_cell.length_c   1.000
_cell.angle_alpha   90.00
_cell.angle_beta   90.00
_cell.angle_gamma   90.00
#
_symmetry.space_group_name_H-M   'P 1'
#
loop_
_entity.id
_entity.type
_entity.pdbx_description
1 polymer ?
#
loop_
_entity_poly.entity_id
_entity_poly.type
_entity_poly.pdbx_seq_one_letter_code
_entity_poly.pdbx_strand_id
1 'polypeptide(L)'
;GEEPQLAIKTFATFTKDPFRLDYYWELPDGTRIADDSAKGTLQGIVDQILAALQDRKVTIKLDEGKQLYTCDPIDESVTGYDKLFDGLVATIKEAQPGEVEELSANKFKKLFGDAGEDGKAPYQIVSFDKDKGSIVAEAFDKEGKTISKTTYSVEKSPLKIEVVTEADGKKLLNLASERVFQAAVDGAIKQASSSWFW
;
A
#
# COMPACT_ATOMS: atom_id res chain seq x y z
N GLY A 1 34.11 0.11 25.12
CA GLY A 1 32.66 -0.11 24.96
C GLY A 1 32.50 -1.54 24.53
N GLU A 2 31.67 -2.31 25.22
CA GLU A 2 31.38 -3.68 24.81
C GLU A 2 30.56 -3.64 23.50
N GLU A 3 30.99 -4.44 22.52
CA GLU A 3 30.18 -4.66 21.31
C GLU A 3 28.88 -5.36 21.70
N PRO A 4 27.73 -4.98 21.11
CA PRO A 4 26.47 -5.65 21.37
C PRO A 4 26.59 -7.13 20.97
N GLN A 5 26.50 -8.03 21.96
CA GLN A 5 26.39 -9.46 21.70
C GLN A 5 25.07 -9.76 20.99
N LEU A 6 25.16 -10.45 19.86
CA LEU A 6 24.01 -10.86 19.07
C LEU A 6 23.18 -11.86 19.88
N ALA A 7 22.01 -11.46 20.38
CA ALA A 7 21.27 -12.25 21.36
C ALA A 7 20.65 -13.52 20.76
N ILE A 8 19.96 -13.42 19.60
CA ILE A 8 19.26 -14.53 18.93
C ILE A 8 19.08 -14.16 17.45
N LYS A 9 19.22 -15.11 16.53
CA LYS A 9 18.78 -14.96 15.12
C LYS A 9 17.43 -15.62 14.90
N THR A 10 16.55 -14.97 14.16
CA THR A 10 15.23 -15.51 13.81
C THR A 10 15.19 -15.92 12.35
N PHE A 11 14.67 -17.11 12.08
CA PHE A 11 14.52 -17.65 10.73
C PHE A 11 13.05 -17.94 10.44
N ALA A 12 12.60 -17.51 9.26
CA ALA A 12 11.26 -17.77 8.74
C ALA A 12 11.39 -18.13 7.26
N THR A 13 11.06 -19.37 6.90
CA THR A 13 11.22 -19.89 5.53
C THR A 13 9.90 -20.40 5.00
N PHE A 14 9.48 -19.87 3.85
CA PHE A 14 8.33 -20.39 3.12
C PHE A 14 8.76 -21.52 2.20
N THR A 15 8.23 -22.72 2.42
CA THR A 15 8.38 -23.85 1.51
C THR A 15 7.13 -23.97 0.67
N LYS A 16 7.29 -24.20 -0.65
CA LYS A 16 6.18 -24.53 -1.56
C LYS A 16 6.13 -26.05 -1.68
N ASP A 17 4.93 -26.63 -1.58
CA ASP A 17 4.61 -28.06 -1.76
C ASP A 17 5.08 -29.05 -0.66
N PRO A 18 4.30 -29.22 0.43
CA PRO A 18 3.12 -28.43 0.79
C PRO A 18 3.55 -27.02 1.20
N PHE A 19 2.64 -26.05 1.01
CA PHE A 19 2.89 -24.70 1.52
C PHE A 19 3.03 -24.75 3.05
N ARG A 20 4.21 -24.45 3.57
CA ARG A 20 4.48 -24.38 5.01
C ARG A 20 5.45 -23.24 5.34
N LEU A 21 5.31 -22.71 6.56
CA LEU A 21 6.21 -21.74 7.14
C LEU A 21 7.06 -22.45 8.21
N ASP A 22 8.34 -22.65 7.91
CA ASP A 22 9.31 -23.18 8.85
C ASP A 22 9.89 -22.02 9.67
N TYR A 23 9.76 -22.06 10.99
CA TYR A 23 10.22 -21.01 11.90
C TYR A 23 11.06 -21.59 13.04
N TYR A 24 12.20 -20.96 13.31
CA TYR A 24 13.03 -21.30 14.45
C TYR A 24 13.92 -20.11 14.86
N TRP A 25 14.40 -20.15 16.09
CA TRP A 25 15.45 -19.27 16.59
C TRP A 25 16.79 -20.00 16.59
N GLU A 26 17.87 -19.29 16.29
CA GLU A 26 19.23 -19.79 16.43
C GLU A 26 19.93 -18.98 17.52
N LEU A 27 20.43 -19.67 18.54
CA LEU A 27 21.24 -19.10 19.61
C LEU A 27 22.68 -18.84 19.13
N PRO A 28 23.49 -18.05 19.88
CA PRO A 28 24.87 -17.75 19.49
C PRO A 28 25.77 -18.98 19.34
N ASP A 29 25.44 -20.08 20.00
CA ASP A 29 26.14 -21.37 19.92
C ASP A 29 25.69 -22.23 18.72
N GLY A 30 24.72 -21.75 17.92
CA GLY A 30 24.15 -22.46 16.78
C GLY A 30 22.97 -23.37 17.13
N THR A 31 22.56 -23.46 18.40
CA THR A 31 21.41 -24.26 18.83
C THR A 31 20.11 -23.69 18.24
N ARG A 32 19.27 -24.57 17.70
CA ARG A 32 17.96 -24.21 17.14
C ARG A 32 16.84 -24.45 18.15
N ILE A 33 16.00 -23.45 18.36
CA ILE A 33 14.79 -23.52 19.20
C ILE A 33 13.56 -23.41 18.29
N ALA A 34 12.68 -24.40 18.38
CA ALA A 34 11.40 -24.47 17.69
C ALA A 34 10.31 -25.05 18.63
N ASP A 35 10.26 -24.51 19.85
CA ASP A 35 9.32 -24.92 20.89
C ASP A 35 8.02 -24.08 20.86
N ASP A 36 7.16 -24.26 21.87
CA ASP A 36 5.90 -23.54 21.97
C ASP A 36 6.07 -22.02 22.12
N SER A 37 7.23 -21.55 22.62
CA SER A 37 7.53 -20.11 22.71
C SER A 37 7.80 -19.52 21.32
N ALA A 38 8.63 -20.21 20.53
CA ALA A 38 8.87 -19.86 19.13
C ALA A 38 7.58 -19.93 18.31
N LYS A 39 6.76 -20.97 18.53
CA LYS A 39 5.42 -21.09 17.93
C LYS A 39 4.50 -19.95 18.31
N GLY A 40 4.42 -19.56 19.58
CA GLY A 40 3.55 -18.47 20.03
C GLY A 40 3.91 -17.12 19.39
N THR A 41 5.22 -16.84 19.26
CA THR A 41 5.72 -15.65 18.56
C THR A 41 5.34 -15.65 17.08
N LEU A 42 5.56 -16.78 16.40
CA LEU A 42 5.17 -16.93 15.00
C LEU A 42 3.65 -16.81 14.84
N GLN A 43 2.86 -17.44 15.70
CA GLN A 43 1.41 -17.44 15.63
C GLN A 43 0.86 -16.02 15.69
N GLY A 44 1.38 -15.16 16.57
CA GLY A 44 0.97 -13.76 16.62
C GLY A 44 1.23 -13.00 15.31
N ILE A 45 2.32 -13.31 14.61
CA ILE A 45 2.64 -12.71 13.29
C ILE A 45 1.71 -13.29 12.21
N VAL A 46 1.52 -14.61 12.19
CA VAL A 46 0.67 -15.31 11.21
C VAL A 46 -0.78 -14.88 11.36
N ASP A 47 -1.29 -14.76 12.57
CA ASP A 47 -2.67 -14.33 12.85
C ASP A 47 -2.92 -12.91 12.34
N GLN A 48 -1.96 -11.99 12.49
CA GLN A 48 -2.05 -10.65 11.93
C GLN A 48 -2.10 -10.67 10.40
N ILE A 49 -1.28 -11.51 9.76
CA ILE A 49 -1.28 -11.66 8.30
C ILE A 49 -2.61 -12.27 7.84
N LEU A 50 -3.10 -13.32 8.51
CA LEU A 50 -4.37 -13.97 8.18
C LEU A 50 -5.55 -13.02 8.37
N ALA A 51 -5.58 -12.24 9.44
CA ALA A 51 -6.61 -11.22 9.67
C ALA A 51 -6.62 -10.19 8.52
N ALA A 52 -5.44 -9.69 8.13
CA ALA A 52 -5.33 -8.76 7.01
C ALA A 52 -5.80 -9.37 5.67
N LEU A 53 -5.54 -10.67 5.45
CA LEU A 53 -5.99 -11.38 4.25
C LEU A 53 -7.50 -11.68 4.27
N GLN A 54 -8.08 -11.96 5.43
CA GLN A 54 -9.52 -12.20 5.58
C GLN A 54 -10.36 -10.93 5.39
N ASP A 55 -9.83 -9.79 5.84
CA ASP A 55 -10.48 -8.49 5.67
C ASP A 55 -10.40 -7.97 4.23
N ARG A 56 -9.41 -8.43 3.46
CA ARG A 56 -9.21 -8.03 2.06
C ARG A 56 -10.39 -8.47 1.19
N LYS A 57 -11.14 -7.48 0.69
CA LYS A 57 -12.29 -7.71 -0.21
C LYS A 57 -11.91 -7.81 -1.68
N VAL A 58 -10.79 -7.21 -2.05
CA VAL A 58 -10.37 -7.05 -3.46
C VAL A 58 -8.85 -7.25 -3.53
N THR A 59 -8.37 -7.95 -4.56
CA THR A 59 -6.93 -8.13 -4.79
C THR A 59 -6.49 -7.34 -6.02
N ILE A 60 -5.46 -6.51 -5.85
CA ILE A 60 -4.76 -5.86 -6.94
C ILE A 60 -3.74 -6.84 -7.52
N LYS A 61 -3.73 -6.96 -8.84
CA LYS A 61 -2.83 -7.81 -9.61
C LYS A 61 -2.23 -7.04 -10.77
N LEU A 62 -1.02 -7.42 -11.16
CA LEU A 62 -0.40 -6.93 -12.38
C LEU A 62 -1.06 -7.57 -13.61
N ASP A 63 -1.60 -6.75 -14.51
CA ASP A 63 -1.96 -7.13 -15.88
C ASP A 63 -0.78 -6.78 -16.80
N GLU A 64 0.07 -7.77 -17.08
CA GLU A 64 1.26 -7.59 -17.93
C GLU A 64 0.90 -7.19 -19.37
N GLY A 65 -0.24 -7.68 -19.88
CA GLY A 65 -0.69 -7.42 -21.25
C GLY A 65 -1.10 -5.96 -21.45
N LYS A 66 -1.72 -5.36 -20.45
CA LYS A 66 -2.09 -3.93 -20.44
C LYS A 66 -1.04 -3.03 -19.80
N GLN A 67 -0.04 -3.62 -19.15
CA GLN A 67 0.98 -2.91 -18.37
C GLN A 67 0.34 -1.97 -17.35
N LEU A 68 -0.52 -2.52 -16.49
CA LEU A 68 -1.19 -1.78 -15.42
C LEU A 68 -1.49 -2.72 -14.25
N TYR A 69 -1.82 -2.15 -13.09
CA TYR A 69 -2.39 -2.91 -11.99
C TYR A 69 -3.91 -2.82 -12.05
N THR A 70 -4.59 -3.91 -11.80
CA THR A 70 -6.05 -3.96 -11.84
C THR A 70 -6.59 -4.89 -10.76
N CYS A 71 -7.89 -4.85 -10.52
CA CYS A 71 -8.59 -5.81 -9.72
C CYS A 71 -9.74 -6.45 -10.50
N ASP A 72 -10.22 -7.59 -9.99
CA ASP A 72 -11.53 -8.09 -10.41
C ASP A 72 -12.64 -7.13 -9.97
N PRO A 73 -13.82 -7.16 -10.63
CA PRO A 73 -14.95 -6.33 -10.27
C PRO A 73 -15.23 -6.35 -8.76
N ILE A 74 -15.34 -5.15 -8.20
CA ILE A 74 -15.66 -4.91 -6.81
C ILE A 74 -17.17 -5.01 -6.68
N ASP A 75 -17.63 -5.76 -5.67
CA ASP A 75 -19.05 -5.88 -5.37
C ASP A 75 -19.60 -4.51 -4.92
N GLU A 76 -20.47 -3.93 -5.74
CA GLU A 76 -21.10 -2.63 -5.45
C GLU A 76 -21.96 -2.66 -4.18
N SER A 77 -22.42 -3.84 -3.75
CA SER A 77 -23.13 -4.00 -2.47
C SER A 77 -22.22 -3.81 -1.26
N VAL A 78 -20.90 -3.96 -1.43
CA VAL A 78 -19.88 -3.72 -0.40
C VAL A 78 -19.51 -2.23 -0.38
N THR A 79 -19.26 -1.66 -1.56
CA THR A 79 -18.86 -0.26 -1.71
C THR A 79 -19.39 0.33 -3.01
N GLY A 80 -20.27 1.33 -2.93
CA GLY A 80 -20.70 2.10 -4.11
C GLY A 80 -19.59 3.02 -4.65
N TYR A 81 -19.68 3.38 -5.93
CA TYR A 81 -18.68 4.18 -6.64
C TYR A 81 -18.22 5.43 -5.88
N ASP A 82 -19.14 6.28 -5.44
CA ASP A 82 -18.80 7.55 -4.79
C ASP A 82 -17.99 7.33 -3.50
N LYS A 83 -18.40 6.33 -2.71
CA LYS A 83 -17.71 5.98 -1.47
C LYS A 83 -16.32 5.40 -1.73
N LEU A 84 -16.17 4.57 -2.76
CA LEU A 84 -14.87 4.04 -3.16
C LEU A 84 -13.94 5.18 -3.59
N PHE A 85 -14.44 6.08 -4.43
CA PHE A 85 -13.67 7.19 -4.97
C PHE A 85 -13.22 8.14 -3.85
N ASP A 86 -14.15 8.53 -2.97
CA ASP A 86 -13.84 9.39 -1.83
C ASP A 86 -12.88 8.71 -0.86
N GLY A 87 -13.07 7.41 -0.59
CA GLY A 87 -12.17 6.60 0.21
C GLY A 87 -10.76 6.49 -0.37
N LEU A 88 -10.62 6.41 -1.70
CA LEU A 88 -9.32 6.42 -2.37
C LEU A 88 -8.62 7.76 -2.20
N VAL A 89 -9.33 8.88 -2.45
CA VAL A 89 -8.77 10.22 -2.28
C VAL A 89 -8.31 10.45 -0.84
N ALA A 90 -9.15 10.10 0.14
CA ALA A 90 -8.82 10.23 1.55
C ALA A 90 -7.68 9.30 1.98
N THR A 91 -7.66 8.04 1.51
CA THR A 91 -6.55 7.12 1.78
C THR A 91 -5.24 7.64 1.20
N ILE A 92 -5.22 8.16 -0.03
CA ILE A 92 -4.01 8.76 -0.63
C ILE A 92 -3.54 9.97 0.19
N LYS A 93 -4.49 10.81 0.63
CA LYS A 93 -4.23 11.96 1.49
C LYS A 93 -3.58 11.53 2.81
N GLU A 94 -4.02 10.42 3.40
CA GLU A 94 -3.57 9.90 4.71
C GLU A 94 -2.38 8.92 4.65
N ALA A 95 -2.03 8.37 3.47
CA ALA A 95 -1.10 7.23 3.33
C ALA A 95 0.32 7.42 3.91
N GLN A 96 0.69 8.66 4.25
CA GLN A 96 1.97 9.02 4.87
C GLN A 96 1.76 10.25 5.75
N PRO A 97 2.44 10.35 6.90
CA PRO A 97 2.46 11.57 7.68
C PRO A 97 3.09 12.70 6.86
N GLY A 98 2.47 13.88 6.91
CA GLY A 98 2.94 15.04 6.17
C GLY A 98 1.91 16.16 6.20
N GLU A 99 2.37 17.38 5.96
CA GLU A 99 1.49 18.53 5.81
C GLU A 99 0.73 18.42 4.48
N VAL A 100 -0.58 18.66 4.54
CA VAL A 100 -1.46 18.70 3.38
C VAL A 100 -1.97 20.12 3.20
N GLU A 101 -1.71 20.67 2.02
CA GLU A 101 -2.15 21.99 1.57
C GLU A 101 -3.26 21.81 0.52
N GLU A 102 -4.46 22.29 0.79
CA GLU A 102 -5.55 22.31 -0.18
C GLU A 102 -5.30 23.39 -1.25
N LEU A 103 -5.19 23.00 -2.51
CA LEU A 103 -4.99 23.92 -3.62
C LEU A 103 -6.31 24.29 -4.31
N SER A 104 -7.27 23.36 -4.34
CA SER A 104 -8.64 23.56 -4.80
C SER A 104 -9.54 22.44 -4.25
N ALA A 105 -10.85 22.49 -4.54
CA ALA A 105 -11.79 21.44 -4.15
C ALA A 105 -11.45 20.04 -4.68
N ASN A 106 -10.62 19.96 -5.72
CA ASN A 106 -10.25 18.72 -6.40
C ASN A 106 -8.74 18.55 -6.58
N LYS A 107 -7.95 19.28 -5.78
CA LYS A 107 -6.50 19.27 -5.86
C LYS A 107 -5.87 19.62 -4.52
N PHE A 108 -4.92 18.82 -4.08
CA PHE A 108 -4.12 19.12 -2.90
C PHE A 108 -2.64 18.83 -3.14
N LYS A 109 -1.79 19.48 -2.35
CA LYS A 109 -0.36 19.21 -2.27
C LYS A 109 -0.07 18.55 -0.94
N LYS A 110 0.82 17.57 -0.94
CA LYS A 110 1.25 16.85 0.26
C LYS A 110 2.76 16.77 0.30
N LEU A 111 3.36 17.19 1.41
CA LEU A 111 4.78 16.96 1.65
C LEU A 111 4.98 15.52 2.09
N PHE A 112 6.06 14.89 1.64
CA PHE A 112 6.46 13.58 2.15
C PHE A 112 7.95 13.56 2.45
N GLY A 113 8.32 12.86 3.52
CA GLY A 113 9.70 12.85 4.02
C GLY A 113 10.12 14.17 4.68
N ASP A 114 11.37 14.21 5.11
CA ASP A 114 11.94 15.36 5.80
C ASP A 114 12.41 16.43 4.82
N ALA A 115 12.42 17.68 5.29
CA ALA A 115 13.07 18.77 4.57
C ALA A 115 14.59 18.54 4.51
N GLY A 116 15.19 18.77 3.34
CA GLY A 116 16.64 18.77 3.18
C GLY A 116 17.30 19.97 3.87
N GLU A 117 18.64 20.03 3.81
CA GLU A 117 19.44 21.14 4.36
C GLU A 117 19.05 22.52 3.78
N ASP A 118 18.43 22.54 2.60
CA ASP A 118 17.92 23.74 1.92
C ASP A 118 16.47 24.10 2.34
N GLY A 119 15.89 23.38 3.29
CA GLY A 119 14.53 23.58 3.78
C GLY A 119 13.44 23.06 2.85
N LYS A 120 13.79 22.35 1.76
CA LYS A 120 12.82 21.82 0.79
C LYS A 120 12.59 20.34 1.04
N ALA A 121 11.32 19.95 1.08
CA ALA A 121 10.90 18.55 1.14
C ALA A 121 10.38 18.10 -0.24
N PRO A 122 10.55 16.81 -0.61
CA PRO A 122 9.83 16.27 -1.74
C PRO A 122 8.33 16.31 -1.46
N TYR A 123 7.55 16.41 -2.53
CA TYR A 123 6.12 16.65 -2.42
C TYR A 123 5.34 15.98 -3.53
N GLN A 124 4.06 15.73 -3.27
CA GLN A 124 3.13 15.19 -4.23
C GLN A 124 2.02 16.21 -4.49
N ILE A 125 1.66 16.39 -5.74
CA ILE A 125 0.44 17.09 -6.13
C ILE A 125 -0.57 16.04 -6.57
N VAL A 126 -1.71 16.01 -5.90
CA VAL A 126 -2.82 15.11 -6.23
C VAL A 126 -3.94 15.94 -6.82
N SER A 127 -4.44 15.55 -7.98
CA SER A 127 -5.63 16.11 -8.62
C SER A 127 -6.60 15.00 -8.94
N PHE A 128 -7.89 15.28 -8.83
CA PHE A 128 -8.92 14.27 -9.04
C PHE A 128 -10.15 14.82 -9.74
N ASP A 129 -10.84 13.94 -10.44
CA ASP A 129 -12.07 14.20 -11.19
C ASP A 129 -13.01 13.01 -10.96
N LYS A 130 -13.96 13.18 -10.04
CA LYS A 130 -14.91 12.14 -9.66
C LYS A 130 -15.86 11.78 -10.80
N ASP A 131 -16.18 12.71 -11.69
CA ASP A 131 -17.08 12.42 -12.80
C ASP A 131 -16.42 11.48 -13.81
N LYS A 132 -15.12 11.67 -14.04
CA LYS A 132 -14.29 10.81 -14.90
C LYS A 132 -13.71 9.58 -14.21
N GLY A 133 -13.79 9.48 -12.89
CA GLY A 133 -13.15 8.41 -12.13
C GLY A 133 -11.63 8.46 -12.18
N SER A 134 -11.04 9.66 -12.25
CA SER A 134 -9.59 9.81 -12.38
C SER A 134 -8.98 10.44 -11.14
N ILE A 135 -7.91 9.84 -10.61
CA ILE A 135 -7.03 10.45 -9.59
C ILE A 135 -5.60 10.43 -10.14
N VAL A 136 -4.96 11.58 -10.22
CA VAL A 136 -3.59 11.74 -10.71
C VAL A 136 -2.73 12.30 -9.58
N ALA A 137 -1.70 11.55 -9.22
CA ALA A 137 -0.75 11.89 -8.16
C ALA A 137 0.66 12.01 -8.75
N GLU A 138 1.17 13.23 -8.84
CA GLU A 138 2.50 13.55 -9.38
C GLU A 138 3.45 13.81 -8.22
N ALA A 139 4.50 13.01 -8.11
CA ALA A 139 5.54 13.15 -7.09
C ALA A 139 6.73 13.95 -7.65
N PHE A 140 7.25 14.87 -6.86
CA PHE A 140 8.34 15.77 -7.19
C PHE A 140 9.44 15.65 -6.14
N ASP A 141 10.69 15.76 -6.58
CA ASP A 141 11.82 15.88 -5.68
C ASP A 141 11.89 17.29 -5.06
N LYS A 142 12.87 17.49 -4.18
CA LYS A 142 13.12 18.79 -3.53
C LYS A 142 13.44 19.93 -4.51
N GLU A 143 13.86 19.60 -5.75
CA GLU A 143 14.16 20.57 -6.80
C GLU A 143 12.93 20.88 -7.66
N GLY A 144 11.82 20.18 -7.43
CA GLY A 144 10.59 20.32 -8.21
C GLY A 144 10.63 19.52 -9.52
N LYS A 145 11.58 18.61 -9.70
CA LYS A 145 11.60 17.69 -10.84
C LYS A 145 10.65 16.53 -10.55
N THR A 146 9.85 16.16 -11.55
CA THR A 146 8.94 15.01 -11.46
C THR A 146 9.73 13.71 -11.29
N ILE A 147 9.46 12.99 -10.21
CA ILE A 147 9.98 11.65 -9.92
C ILE A 147 9.08 10.60 -10.56
N SER A 148 7.77 10.74 -10.37
CA SER A 148 6.80 9.79 -10.89
C SER A 148 5.41 10.40 -11.01
N LYS A 149 4.57 9.76 -11.82
CA LYS A 149 3.15 10.05 -11.97
C LYS A 149 2.36 8.77 -11.80
N THR A 150 1.43 8.76 -10.86
CA THR A 150 0.50 7.65 -10.65
C THR A 150 -0.91 8.08 -11.05
N THR A 151 -1.55 7.30 -11.89
CA THR A 151 -2.94 7.51 -12.33
C THR A 151 -3.79 6.35 -11.85
N TYR A 152 -4.82 6.65 -11.07
CA TYR A 152 -5.90 5.72 -10.74
C TYR A 152 -7.09 6.01 -11.64
N SER A 153 -7.65 4.96 -12.23
CA SER A 153 -8.89 4.99 -13.01
C SER A 153 -9.91 4.09 -12.34
N VAL A 154 -11.01 4.68 -11.88
CA VAL A 154 -12.13 4.00 -11.22
C VAL A 154 -13.26 3.92 -12.23
N GLU A 155 -13.54 2.73 -12.75
CA GLU A 155 -14.67 2.52 -13.65
C GLU A 155 -15.94 2.28 -12.84
N LYS A 156 -17.08 2.80 -13.32
CA LYS A 156 -18.38 2.70 -12.63
C LYS A 156 -19.09 1.37 -12.86
N SER A 157 -18.91 0.74 -14.02
CA SER A 157 -19.62 -0.49 -14.38
C SER A 157 -18.83 -1.34 -15.39
N PRO A 158 -18.26 -2.49 -14.97
CA PRO A 158 -18.21 -2.96 -13.59
C PRO A 158 -17.40 -2.01 -12.70
N LEU A 159 -17.73 -1.94 -11.40
CA LEU A 159 -16.91 -1.19 -10.45
C LEU A 159 -15.53 -1.84 -10.36
N LYS A 160 -14.49 -1.16 -10.85
CA LYS A 160 -13.11 -1.66 -10.80
C LYS A 160 -12.10 -0.52 -10.75
N ILE A 161 -10.89 -0.84 -10.34
CA ILE A 161 -9.77 0.11 -10.27
C ILE A 161 -8.66 -0.38 -11.19
N GLU A 162 -8.13 0.54 -11.98
CA GLU A 162 -6.89 0.38 -12.72
C GLU A 162 -5.88 1.42 -12.26
N VAL A 163 -4.62 1.04 -12.11
CA VAL A 163 -3.55 1.92 -11.64
C VAL A 163 -2.34 1.81 -12.56
N VAL A 164 -1.79 2.95 -12.95
CA VAL A 164 -0.55 3.05 -13.72
C VAL A 164 0.37 4.02 -13.02
N THR A 165 1.61 3.61 -12.77
CA THR A 165 2.68 4.52 -12.35
C THR A 165 3.74 4.60 -13.43
N GLU A 166 4.13 5.82 -13.76
CA GLU A 166 5.19 6.12 -14.71
C GLU A 166 6.31 6.89 -14.00
N ALA A 167 7.55 6.51 -14.27
CA ALA A 167 8.76 7.24 -13.87
C ALA A 167 9.76 7.21 -15.02
N ASP A 168 10.39 8.35 -15.32
CA ASP A 168 11.33 8.49 -16.45
C ASP A 168 10.76 7.97 -17.79
N GLY A 169 9.46 8.20 -18.03
CA GLY A 169 8.76 7.75 -19.23
C GLY A 169 8.53 6.24 -19.33
N LYS A 170 8.76 5.48 -18.25
CA LYS A 170 8.53 4.03 -18.18
C LYS A 170 7.50 3.68 -17.13
N LYS A 171 6.68 2.67 -17.42
CA LYS A 171 5.74 2.11 -16.46
C LYS A 171 6.48 1.31 -15.38
N LEU A 172 6.17 1.56 -14.12
CA LEU A 172 6.73 0.86 -12.97
C LEU A 172 5.87 -0.37 -12.64
N LEU A 173 6.30 -1.53 -13.11
CA LEU A 173 5.65 -2.82 -12.90
C LEU A 173 6.49 -3.66 -11.94
N ASN A 174 6.26 -3.55 -10.64
CA ASN A 174 6.98 -4.28 -9.60
C ASN A 174 6.10 -4.56 -8.37
N LEU A 175 6.52 -5.53 -7.57
CA LEU A 175 5.78 -6.00 -6.40
C LEU A 175 5.65 -4.94 -5.29
N ALA A 176 6.58 -4.00 -5.18
CA ALA A 176 6.50 -2.94 -4.19
C ALA A 176 5.34 -1.97 -4.52
N SER A 177 5.22 -1.58 -5.79
CA SER A 177 4.11 -0.77 -6.28
C SER A 177 2.77 -1.51 -6.14
N GLU A 178 2.70 -2.80 -6.47
CA GLU A 178 1.48 -3.62 -6.25
C GLU A 178 1.00 -3.55 -4.80
N ARG A 179 1.92 -3.69 -3.83
CA ARG A 179 1.59 -3.62 -2.39
C ARG A 179 1.10 -2.25 -1.97
N VAL A 180 1.67 -1.18 -2.50
CA VAL A 180 1.22 0.20 -2.22
C VAL A 180 -0.20 0.40 -2.75
N PHE A 181 -0.50 -0.07 -3.96
CA PHE A 181 -1.86 0.05 -4.51
C PHE A 181 -2.86 -0.83 -3.78
N GLN A 182 -2.47 -2.04 -3.41
CA GLN A 182 -3.28 -2.91 -2.56
C GLN A 182 -3.63 -2.20 -1.24
N ALA A 183 -2.65 -1.57 -0.57
CA ALA A 183 -2.90 -0.84 0.67
C ALA A 183 -3.84 0.37 0.46
N ALA A 184 -3.71 1.08 -0.66
CA ALA A 184 -4.61 2.18 -1.00
C ALA A 184 -6.06 1.72 -1.22
N VAL A 185 -6.25 0.59 -1.91
CA VAL A 185 -7.58 0.00 -2.15
C VAL A 185 -8.19 -0.59 -0.88
N ASP A 186 -7.39 -1.31 -0.08
CA ASP A 186 -7.82 -1.85 1.22
C ASP A 186 -8.26 -0.70 2.15
N GLY A 187 -7.50 0.41 2.19
CA GLY A 187 -7.85 1.62 2.93
C GLY A 187 -9.14 2.26 2.44
N ALA A 188 -9.31 2.41 1.12
CA ALA A 188 -10.50 3.00 0.53
C ALA A 188 -11.77 2.20 0.84
N ILE A 189 -11.72 0.86 0.73
CA ILE A 189 -12.84 -0.02 1.06
C ILE A 189 -13.16 0.05 2.55
N LYS A 190 -12.14 0.12 3.41
CA LYS A 190 -12.32 0.29 4.86
C LYS A 190 -13.03 1.61 5.18
N GLN A 191 -12.59 2.72 4.60
CA GLN A 191 -13.23 4.03 4.82
C GLN A 191 -14.67 4.04 4.31
N ALA A 192 -14.91 3.46 3.14
CA ALA A 192 -16.24 3.36 2.53
C ALA A 192 -17.22 2.52 3.35
N SER A 193 -16.75 1.42 3.93
CA SER A 193 -17.57 0.50 4.75
C SER A 193 -17.81 1.02 6.17
N SER A 194 -16.89 1.82 6.75
CA SER A 194 -17.08 2.42 8.08
C SER A 194 -18.22 3.43 8.19
N SER A 195 -18.77 3.89 7.06
CA SER A 195 -19.83 4.91 7.02
C SER A 195 -21.26 4.36 7.19
N TRP A 196 -21.41 3.11 7.63
CA TRP A 196 -22.73 2.45 7.80
C TRP A 196 -23.26 2.45 9.25
N PHE A 197 -22.48 2.89 10.25
CA PHE A 197 -22.85 2.82 11.67
C PHE A 197 -23.03 4.19 12.36
N TRP A 198 -23.58 5.19 11.66
CA TRP A 198 -24.05 6.45 12.25
C TRP A 198 -25.40 6.86 11.69
#